data_AF-A0A838VRQ2-F1
#
_entry.id   AF-A0A838VRQ2-F1
#
_cell.length_a   1.000
_cell.length_b   1.000
_cell.length_c   1.000
_cell.angle_alpha   90.00
_cell.angle_beta   90.00
_cell.angle_gamma   90.00
#
_symmetry.space_group_name_H-M   'P 1'
#
loop_
_entity.id
_entity.type
_entity.pdbx_description
1 polymer ?
#
loop_
_entity_poly.entity_id
_entity_poly.type
_entity_poly.pdbx_seq_one_letter_code
_entity_poly.pdbx_strand_id
1 'polypeptide(L)'
;MSLCHYQSAFCPIESIAMDEYGCYDHRGEPVDIIYRIYPTEWMVEDKDPQLGVSLWDYLEPLVDSRKVALINPVSAFIVQNKALMALITELGVDFFTQNNLLGFEHFLPTFMERDKINLPLVAKPTWGREGKEVEIIKTYEEIACNPDPEYAHFAKVYQKYVDLPIIKLAGEEYKLQLSCFLINGIAEGVAARIGFDVIGNNSKFMPIGFL
;
A
#
# COMPACT_ATOMS: atom_id res chain seq x y z
N MET A 1 22.15 16.38 -15.35
CA MET A 1 21.82 17.15 -14.13
C MET A 1 21.35 16.11 -13.11
N SER A 2 22.03 15.97 -11.97
CA SER A 2 21.58 15.01 -10.95
C SER A 2 20.27 15.50 -10.34
N LEU A 3 19.25 14.64 -10.27
CA LEU A 3 17.96 14.96 -9.65
C LEU A 3 18.06 15.00 -8.10
N CYS A 4 19.19 14.57 -7.54
CA CYS A 4 19.45 14.50 -6.11
C CYS A 4 20.92 14.84 -5.83
N HIS A 5 21.19 15.71 -4.87
CA HIS A 5 22.55 16.12 -4.48
C HIS A 5 23.11 15.33 -3.28
N TYR A 6 22.33 14.39 -2.75
CA TYR A 6 22.78 13.50 -1.67
C TYR A 6 23.65 12.37 -2.23
N GLN A 7 24.67 11.98 -1.47
CA GLN A 7 25.39 10.74 -1.74
C GLN A 7 24.41 9.58 -1.56
N SER A 8 24.34 8.71 -2.56
CA SER A 8 23.44 7.56 -2.55
C SER A 8 24.12 6.35 -3.17
N ALA A 9 23.71 5.17 -2.72
CA ALA A 9 24.11 3.91 -3.30
C ALA A 9 22.96 2.92 -3.20
N PHE A 10 22.89 2.02 -4.19
CA PHE A 10 22.08 0.82 -4.06
C PHE A 10 22.80 -0.13 -3.09
N CYS A 11 22.07 -0.67 -2.13
CA CYS A 11 22.56 -1.71 -1.22
C CYS A 11 21.55 -2.86 -1.24
N PRO A 12 21.97 -4.08 -1.61
CA PRO A 12 21.16 -5.27 -1.37
C PRO A 12 20.85 -5.41 0.12
N ILE A 13 19.65 -5.90 0.45
CA ILE A 13 19.18 -5.99 1.83
C ILE A 13 20.04 -6.98 2.64
N GLU A 14 20.47 -8.06 2.00
CA GLU A 14 21.36 -9.08 2.55
C GLU A 14 22.78 -8.57 2.83
N SER A 15 23.12 -7.39 2.33
CA SER A 15 24.44 -6.75 2.52
C SER A 15 24.38 -5.55 3.47
N ILE A 16 23.22 -5.25 4.06
CA ILE A 16 23.10 -4.21 5.07
C ILE A 16 23.62 -4.75 6.41
N ALA A 17 24.46 -3.97 7.08
CA ALA A 17 24.93 -4.30 8.42
C ALA A 17 24.30 -3.34 9.43
N MET A 18 23.97 -3.85 10.61
CA MET A 18 23.41 -3.07 11.71
C MET A 18 24.01 -3.53 13.03
N ASP A 19 24.28 -2.58 13.91
CA ASP A 19 24.70 -2.80 15.29
C ASP A 19 23.97 -1.80 16.22
N GLU A 20 24.32 -1.75 17.50
CA GLU A 20 23.70 -0.78 18.40
C GLU A 20 24.05 0.69 18.09
N TYR A 21 25.05 0.96 17.26
CA TYR A 21 25.53 2.32 16.94
C TYR A 21 24.92 2.86 15.66
N GLY A 22 24.60 2.01 14.68
CA GLY A 22 24.05 2.47 13.43
C GLY A 22 23.80 1.38 12.38
N CYS A 23 23.55 1.85 11.17
CA CYS A 23 23.38 1.04 9.98
C CYS A 23 24.48 1.38 8.98
N TYR A 24 24.97 0.38 8.26
CA TYR A 24 26.08 0.50 7.32
C TYR A 24 25.74 -0.20 6.00
N ASP A 25 26.18 0.39 4.90
CA ASP A 25 26.00 -0.21 3.57
C ASP A 25 27.02 -1.33 3.30
N HIS A 26 26.92 -1.96 2.14
CA HIS A 26 27.83 -3.02 1.68
C HIS A 26 29.31 -2.63 1.58
N ARG A 27 29.66 -1.34 1.72
CA ARG A 27 31.05 -0.83 1.74
C ARG A 27 31.52 -0.55 3.17
N GLY A 28 30.64 -0.70 4.16
CA GLY A 28 30.90 -0.33 5.56
C GLY A 28 30.69 1.16 5.83
N GLU A 29 30.10 1.92 4.90
CA GLU A 29 29.85 3.34 5.10
C GLU A 29 28.57 3.55 5.93
N PRO A 30 28.55 4.48 6.91
CA PRO A 30 27.36 4.79 7.68
C PRO A 30 26.17 5.23 6.80
N VAL A 31 24.97 4.80 7.19
CA VAL A 31 23.71 5.09 6.50
C VAL A 31 22.77 5.87 7.40
N ASP A 32 22.56 7.14 7.08
CA ASP A 32 21.61 8.00 7.81
C ASP A 32 20.16 7.84 7.31
N ILE A 33 19.97 7.48 6.04
CA ILE A 33 18.66 7.43 5.39
C ILE A 33 18.55 6.19 4.49
N ILE A 34 17.50 5.40 4.70
CA ILE A 34 17.16 4.26 3.87
C ILE A 34 15.91 4.59 3.05
N TYR A 35 16.07 4.71 1.73
CA TYR A 35 14.96 4.61 0.79
C TYR A 35 14.75 3.15 0.40
N ARG A 36 13.55 2.61 0.64
CA ARG A 36 13.25 1.20 0.41
C ARG A 36 12.00 0.97 -0.41
N ILE A 37 12.05 -0.09 -1.20
CA ILE A 37 10.89 -0.71 -1.84
C ILE A 37 10.43 -1.98 -1.12
N TYR A 38 11.23 -2.46 -0.16
CA TYR A 38 10.94 -3.65 0.63
C TYR A 38 9.85 -3.35 1.68
N PRO A 39 8.72 -4.09 1.66
CA PRO A 39 7.59 -3.89 2.57
C PRO A 39 7.94 -3.99 4.05
N THR A 40 7.21 -3.25 4.89
CA THR A 40 7.50 -3.26 6.34
C THR A 40 7.04 -4.55 6.99
N GLU A 41 5.88 -5.05 6.60
CA GLU A 41 5.38 -6.37 7.01
C GLU A 41 6.34 -7.50 6.66
N TRP A 42 7.12 -7.38 5.57
CA TRP A 42 8.09 -8.41 5.21
C TRP A 42 9.29 -8.38 6.14
N MET A 43 9.82 -7.20 6.48
CA MET A 43 10.94 -7.13 7.43
C MET A 43 10.60 -7.65 8.83
N VAL A 44 9.32 -7.62 9.22
CA VAL A 44 8.85 -8.18 10.50
C VAL A 44 8.88 -9.72 10.46
N GLU A 45 8.57 -10.31 9.32
CA GLU A 45 8.57 -11.77 9.14
C GLU A 45 9.93 -12.34 8.70
N ASP A 46 10.77 -11.50 8.09
CA ASP A 46 12.07 -11.85 7.53
C ASP A 46 13.11 -11.97 8.64
N LYS A 47 13.34 -13.20 9.08
CA LYS A 47 14.21 -13.55 10.21
C LYS A 47 15.56 -14.03 9.74
N ASP A 48 16.59 -13.56 10.44
CA ASP A 48 17.92 -14.15 10.36
C ASP A 48 17.82 -15.67 10.65
N PRO A 49 18.22 -16.55 9.71
CA PRO A 49 18.06 -17.99 9.89
C PRO A 49 18.85 -18.57 11.06
N GLN A 50 19.89 -17.88 11.54
CA GLN A 50 20.75 -18.32 12.64
C GLN A 50 20.30 -17.76 13.98
N LEU A 51 19.93 -16.48 14.02
CA LEU A 51 19.59 -15.76 15.26
C LEU A 51 18.09 -15.77 15.55
N GLY A 52 17.25 -15.99 14.54
CA GLY A 52 15.79 -15.96 14.65
C GLY A 52 15.21 -14.56 14.91
N VAL A 53 16.04 -13.52 14.80
CA VAL A 53 15.69 -12.11 14.97
C VAL A 53 15.27 -11.54 13.61
N SER A 54 14.18 -10.78 13.57
CA SER A 54 13.70 -10.19 12.31
C SER A 54 14.54 -8.98 11.89
N LEU A 55 14.53 -8.68 10.60
CA LEU A 55 15.14 -7.46 10.08
C LEU A 55 14.55 -6.21 10.74
N TRP A 56 13.25 -6.22 11.05
CA TRP A 56 12.61 -5.11 11.75
C TRP A 56 13.13 -4.94 13.18
N ASP A 57 13.38 -6.03 13.91
CA ASP A 57 13.88 -5.98 15.29
C ASP A 57 15.24 -5.28 15.40
N TYR A 58 16.09 -5.40 14.37
CA TYR A 58 17.36 -4.65 14.29
C TYR A 58 17.15 -3.18 13.94
N LEU A 59 16.21 -2.90 13.04
CA LEU A 59 16.02 -1.57 12.47
C LEU A 59 15.21 -0.65 13.39
N GLU A 60 14.21 -1.18 14.10
CA GLU A 60 13.30 -0.42 14.95
C GLU A 60 14.04 0.43 16.01
N PRO A 61 15.00 -0.11 16.80
CA PRO A 61 15.72 0.69 17.79
C PRO A 61 16.54 1.83 17.16
N LEU A 62 17.09 1.61 15.95
CA LEU A 62 17.83 2.63 15.22
C LEU A 62 16.92 3.74 14.71
N VAL A 63 15.72 3.39 14.27
CA VAL A 63 14.70 4.36 13.83
C VAL A 63 14.14 5.14 15.01
N ASP A 64 13.80 4.48 16.11
CA ASP A 64 13.27 5.10 17.33
C ASP A 64 14.29 6.08 17.95
N SER A 65 15.56 5.67 18.01
CA SER A 65 16.66 6.52 18.48
C SER A 65 17.16 7.55 17.46
N ARG A 66 16.52 7.66 16.30
CA ARG A 66 16.84 8.61 15.20
C ARG A 66 18.26 8.48 14.65
N LYS A 67 18.84 7.29 14.71
CA LYS A 67 20.12 6.95 14.08
C LYS A 67 19.97 6.67 12.59
N VAL A 68 18.78 6.22 12.17
CA VAL A 68 18.44 5.93 10.77
C VAL A 68 17.04 6.45 10.47
N ALA A 69 16.86 7.16 9.37
CA ALA A 69 15.55 7.57 8.87
C ALA A 69 15.09 6.64 7.74
N LEU A 70 13.77 6.40 7.65
CA LEU A 70 13.18 5.56 6.61
C LEU A 70 12.33 6.37 5.65
N ILE A 71 12.47 6.07 4.35
CA ILE A 71 11.59 6.54 3.30
C ILE A 71 11.01 5.30 2.60
N ASN A 72 9.70 5.04 2.68
CA ASN A 72 8.67 5.78 3.42
C ASN A 72 8.80 5.62 4.96
N PRO A 73 8.31 6.58 5.76
CA PRO A 73 8.34 6.49 7.22
C PRO A 73 7.46 5.36 7.75
N VAL A 74 7.66 4.96 9.01
CA VAL A 74 6.87 3.90 9.67
C VAL A 74 5.37 4.19 9.65
N SER A 75 4.97 5.46 9.72
CA SER A 75 3.56 5.85 9.60
C SER A 75 2.90 5.43 8.28
N ALA A 76 3.68 5.28 7.20
CA ALA A 76 3.15 4.79 5.92
C ALA A 76 2.66 3.34 6.01
N PHE A 77 3.22 2.52 6.92
CA PHE A 77 2.75 1.17 7.18
C PHE A 77 1.31 1.16 7.69
N ILE A 78 0.95 2.10 8.55
CA ILE A 78 -0.40 2.26 9.10
C ILE A 78 -1.37 2.67 7.99
N VAL A 79 -1.00 3.67 7.19
CA VAL A 79 -1.84 4.20 6.10
C VAL A 79 -2.08 3.16 4.99
N GLN A 80 -1.13 2.25 4.78
CA GLN A 80 -1.26 1.18 3.80
C GLN A 80 -2.27 0.09 4.22
N ASN A 81 -2.50 -0.09 5.52
CA ASN A 81 -3.40 -1.12 6.02
C ASN A 81 -4.86 -0.75 5.73
N LYS A 82 -5.54 -1.62 4.96
CA LYS A 82 -6.94 -1.38 4.55
C LYS A 82 -7.95 -1.45 5.70
N ALA A 83 -7.57 -2.01 6.86
CA ALA A 83 -8.36 -1.95 8.09
C ALA A 83 -8.60 -0.50 8.55
N LEU A 84 -7.70 0.43 8.22
CA LEU A 84 -7.89 1.85 8.50
C LEU A 84 -9.18 2.38 7.84
N MET A 85 -9.56 1.88 6.66
CA MET A 85 -10.82 2.26 6.00
C MET A 85 -12.05 1.79 6.79
N ALA A 86 -11.95 0.64 7.47
CA ALA A 86 -13.02 0.16 8.35
C ALA A 86 -13.14 1.02 9.61
N LEU A 87 -12.00 1.37 10.22
CA LEU A 87 -11.97 2.31 11.35
C LEU A 87 -12.54 3.69 10.97
N ILE A 88 -12.18 4.23 9.80
CA ILE A 88 -12.73 5.49 9.29
C ILE A 88 -14.26 5.39 9.19
N THR A 89 -14.78 4.28 8.65
CA THR A 89 -16.22 4.05 8.52
C THR A 89 -16.90 3.99 9.89
N GLU A 90 -16.30 3.31 10.87
CA GLU A 90 -16.84 3.14 12.23
C GLU A 90 -16.85 4.44 13.04
N LEU A 91 -15.81 5.26 12.91
CA LEU A 91 -15.76 6.59 13.53
C LEU A 91 -16.90 7.50 13.04
N GLY A 92 -17.29 7.34 11.78
CA GLY A 92 -18.47 7.99 11.20
C GLY A 92 -18.32 9.50 10.99
N VAL A 93 -19.22 10.07 10.17
CA VAL A 93 -19.15 11.48 9.72
C VAL A 93 -19.13 12.50 10.88
N ASP A 94 -19.80 12.20 11.98
CA ASP A 94 -19.87 13.10 13.14
C ASP A 94 -18.50 13.29 13.78
N PHE A 95 -17.70 12.23 13.92
CA PHE A 95 -16.34 12.32 14.45
C PHE A 95 -15.47 13.24 13.59
N PHE A 96 -15.50 13.06 12.26
CA PHE A 96 -14.70 13.87 11.34
C PHE A 96 -15.15 15.34 11.34
N THR A 97 -16.46 15.58 11.32
CA THR A 97 -17.04 16.93 11.33
C THR A 97 -16.69 17.67 12.63
N GLN A 98 -16.83 17.02 13.79
CA GLN A 98 -16.51 17.63 15.09
C GLN A 98 -15.03 17.95 15.26
N ASN A 99 -14.14 17.20 14.60
CA ASN A 99 -12.69 17.41 14.65
C ASN A 99 -12.14 18.24 13.48
N ASN A 100 -12.99 18.84 12.63
CA ASN A 100 -12.59 19.57 11.43
C ASN A 100 -11.70 18.77 10.47
N LEU A 101 -11.93 17.46 10.37
CA LEU A 101 -11.23 16.56 9.45
C LEU A 101 -12.05 16.41 8.16
N LEU A 102 -11.41 16.62 7.01
CA LEU A 102 -12.06 16.61 5.69
C LEU A 102 -11.80 15.30 4.93
N GLY A 103 -12.60 15.02 3.89
CA GLY A 103 -12.36 13.94 2.94
C GLY A 103 -12.95 12.59 3.33
N PHE A 104 -13.70 12.50 4.45
CA PHE A 104 -14.44 11.30 4.84
C PHE A 104 -15.36 10.82 3.71
N GLU A 105 -15.99 11.75 2.97
CA GLU A 105 -16.86 11.48 1.83
C GLU A 105 -16.18 10.75 0.67
N HIS A 106 -14.84 10.73 0.62
CA HIS A 106 -14.07 10.00 -0.39
C HIS A 106 -13.82 8.54 0.00
N PHE A 107 -14.13 8.14 1.24
CA PHE A 107 -14.01 6.75 1.69
C PHE A 107 -15.32 5.99 1.44
N LEU A 108 -15.21 4.86 0.75
CA LEU A 108 -16.32 3.93 0.61
C LEU A 108 -16.57 3.20 1.94
N PRO A 109 -17.84 2.94 2.31
CA PRO A 109 -18.17 2.13 3.47
C PRO A 109 -17.39 0.82 3.47
N THR A 110 -16.64 0.59 4.53
CA THR A 110 -15.76 -0.57 4.68
C THR A 110 -15.91 -1.13 6.09
N PHE A 111 -15.89 -2.46 6.24
CA PHE A 111 -16.09 -3.14 7.51
C PHE A 111 -15.11 -4.30 7.65
N MET A 112 -14.77 -4.66 8.89
CA MET A 112 -14.05 -5.90 9.18
C MET A 112 -14.98 -7.11 9.09
N GLU A 113 -16.25 -6.94 9.44
CA GLU A 113 -17.25 -8.01 9.41
C GLU A 113 -18.03 -8.01 8.10
N ARG A 114 -18.15 -9.20 7.50
CA ARG A 114 -18.80 -9.41 6.20
C ARG A 114 -20.30 -9.09 6.23
N ASP A 115 -20.98 -9.36 7.31
CA ASP A 115 -22.44 -9.23 7.47
C ASP A 115 -22.92 -7.77 7.55
N LYS A 116 -22.03 -6.84 7.89
CA LYS A 116 -22.31 -5.39 7.90
C LYS A 116 -22.46 -4.77 6.50
N ILE A 117 -22.24 -5.55 5.44
CA ILE A 117 -22.31 -5.03 4.07
C ILE A 117 -23.09 -5.95 3.12
N ASN A 118 -23.95 -5.32 2.32
CA ASN A 118 -24.75 -5.99 1.30
C ASN A 118 -23.98 -6.09 -0.02
N LEU A 119 -24.39 -7.04 -0.88
CA LEU A 119 -23.92 -7.11 -2.25
C LEU A 119 -24.42 -5.89 -3.08
N PRO A 120 -23.67 -5.43 -4.09
CA PRO A 120 -22.33 -5.89 -4.47
C PRO A 120 -21.23 -5.35 -3.52
N LEU A 121 -20.17 -6.13 -3.30
CA LEU A 121 -19.05 -5.77 -2.41
C LEU A 121 -17.69 -6.25 -2.94
N VAL A 122 -16.63 -5.74 -2.33
CA VAL A 122 -15.25 -6.19 -2.52
C VAL A 122 -14.69 -6.73 -1.23
N ALA A 123 -14.19 -7.97 -1.23
CA ALA A 123 -13.38 -8.51 -0.15
C ALA A 123 -11.90 -8.40 -0.54
N LYS A 124 -11.07 -7.89 0.38
CA LYS A 124 -9.64 -7.67 0.12
C LYS A 124 -8.83 -7.82 1.40
N PRO A 125 -7.61 -8.35 1.35
CA PRO A 125 -6.79 -8.50 2.55
C PRO A 125 -6.35 -7.14 3.09
N THR A 126 -6.25 -7.06 4.42
CA THR A 126 -5.81 -5.89 5.19
C THR A 126 -4.45 -5.37 4.69
N TRP A 127 -3.49 -6.28 4.53
CA TRP A 127 -2.28 -6.06 3.74
C TRP A 127 -2.35 -6.82 2.44
N GLY A 128 -2.05 -6.14 1.34
CA GLY A 128 -2.14 -6.72 0.00
C GLY A 128 -1.86 -5.67 -1.05
N ARG A 129 -1.23 -6.10 -2.14
CA ARG A 129 -0.81 -5.24 -3.25
C ARG A 129 -1.34 -5.81 -4.56
N GLU A 130 -1.32 -4.99 -5.62
CA GLU A 130 -1.41 -5.49 -7.00
C GLU A 130 -2.73 -6.21 -7.36
N GLY A 131 -3.78 -5.97 -6.58
CA GLY A 131 -5.07 -6.64 -6.76
C GLY A 131 -5.06 -8.11 -6.34
N LYS A 132 -3.99 -8.59 -5.72
CA LYS A 132 -3.88 -9.97 -5.24
C LYS A 132 -4.82 -10.23 -4.06
N GLU A 133 -5.44 -11.40 -4.07
CA GLU A 133 -6.45 -11.87 -3.11
C GLU A 133 -7.68 -10.93 -3.01
N VAL A 134 -7.94 -10.15 -4.05
CA VAL A 134 -9.15 -9.32 -4.16
C VAL A 134 -10.27 -10.13 -4.80
N GLU A 135 -11.43 -10.11 -4.17
CA GLU A 135 -12.67 -10.70 -4.67
C GLU A 135 -13.73 -9.61 -4.84
N ILE A 136 -14.24 -9.46 -6.05
CA ILE A 136 -15.40 -8.63 -6.36
C ILE A 136 -16.61 -9.57 -6.44
N ILE A 137 -17.52 -9.42 -5.48
CA ILE A 137 -18.71 -10.27 -5.34
C ILE A 137 -19.92 -9.41 -5.70
N LYS A 138 -20.44 -9.60 -6.92
CA LYS A 138 -21.62 -8.85 -7.40
C LYS A 138 -22.92 -9.56 -7.03
N THR A 139 -22.92 -10.88 -7.18
CA THR A 139 -24.00 -11.78 -6.76
C THR A 139 -23.38 -13.04 -6.12
N TYR A 140 -24.20 -13.98 -5.64
CA TYR A 140 -23.69 -15.26 -5.14
C TYR A 140 -23.03 -16.13 -6.24
N GLU A 141 -23.24 -15.79 -7.51
CA GLU A 141 -22.75 -16.55 -8.67
C GLU A 141 -21.70 -15.78 -9.48
N GLU A 142 -21.66 -14.44 -9.37
CA GLU A 142 -20.72 -13.57 -10.08
C GLU A 142 -19.63 -13.08 -9.13
N ILE A 143 -18.50 -13.81 -9.14
CA ILE A 143 -17.30 -13.50 -8.36
C ILE A 143 -16.12 -13.36 -9.31
N ALA A 144 -15.56 -12.15 -9.41
CA ALA A 144 -14.26 -11.93 -10.02
C ALA A 144 -13.18 -12.00 -8.94
N CYS A 145 -12.15 -12.81 -9.15
CA CYS A 145 -11.15 -13.14 -8.14
C CYS A 145 -9.76 -13.12 -8.78
N ASN A 146 -8.77 -12.63 -8.05
CA ASN A 146 -7.36 -12.70 -8.41
C ASN A 146 -6.59 -13.37 -7.26
N PRO A 147 -6.64 -14.71 -7.15
CA PRO A 147 -6.17 -15.42 -5.98
C PRO A 147 -4.65 -15.37 -5.88
N ASP A 148 -4.12 -15.16 -4.68
CA ASP A 148 -2.68 -15.22 -4.42
C ASP A 148 -2.41 -15.72 -2.99
N PRO A 149 -1.71 -16.85 -2.80
CA PRO A 149 -1.43 -17.39 -1.48
C PRO A 149 -0.60 -16.45 -0.60
N GLU A 150 0.17 -15.53 -1.20
CA GLU A 150 1.01 -14.56 -0.49
C GLU A 150 0.21 -13.73 0.52
N TYR A 151 -1.04 -13.36 0.20
CA TYR A 151 -1.86 -12.50 1.05
C TYR A 151 -3.05 -13.20 1.70
N ALA A 152 -3.25 -14.50 1.42
CA ALA A 152 -4.39 -15.26 1.90
C ALA A 152 -4.46 -15.41 3.44
N HIS A 153 -3.32 -15.26 4.12
CA HIS A 153 -3.22 -15.36 5.57
C HIS A 153 -3.66 -14.08 6.31
N PHE A 154 -3.75 -12.94 5.63
CA PHE A 154 -4.21 -11.70 6.23
C PHE A 154 -5.72 -11.68 6.39
N ALA A 155 -6.20 -11.07 7.49
CA ALA A 155 -7.62 -10.78 7.66
C ALA A 155 -8.14 -9.95 6.49
N LYS A 156 -9.41 -10.16 6.09
CA LYS A 156 -10.07 -9.40 5.02
C LYS A 156 -10.86 -8.22 5.57
N VAL A 157 -10.94 -7.17 4.77
CA VAL A 157 -11.96 -6.11 4.89
C VAL A 157 -12.97 -6.26 3.77
N TYR A 158 -14.20 -5.81 4.02
CA TYR A 158 -15.31 -5.84 3.09
C TYR A 158 -15.76 -4.43 2.79
N GLN A 159 -15.62 -4.00 1.54
CA GLN A 159 -15.86 -2.64 1.09
C GLN A 159 -17.00 -2.58 0.08
N LYS A 160 -17.79 -1.50 0.11
CA LYS A 160 -18.87 -1.28 -0.86
C LYS A 160 -18.30 -1.27 -2.27
N TYR A 161 -18.89 -2.05 -3.17
CA TYR A 161 -18.48 -2.06 -4.57
C TYR A 161 -18.94 -0.77 -5.27
N VAL A 162 -18.07 -0.24 -6.13
CA VAL A 162 -18.37 0.84 -7.07
C VAL A 162 -17.73 0.49 -8.40
N ASP A 163 -18.48 0.64 -9.48
CA ASP A 163 -17.97 0.44 -10.82
C ASP A 163 -16.92 1.48 -11.18
N LEU A 164 -15.80 1.00 -11.74
CA LEU A 164 -14.83 1.88 -12.39
C LEU A 164 -15.40 2.41 -13.72
N PRO A 165 -15.07 3.66 -14.10
CA PRO A 165 -15.42 4.20 -15.41
C PRO A 165 -14.96 3.26 -16.54
N ILE A 166 -15.78 3.15 -17.59
CA ILE A 166 -15.46 2.34 -18.78
C ILE A 166 -14.92 3.25 -19.87
N ILE A 167 -13.84 2.84 -20.52
CA ILE A 167 -13.29 3.47 -21.72
C ILE A 167 -13.24 2.46 -22.87
N LYS A 168 -13.27 2.97 -24.11
CA LYS A 168 -13.13 2.16 -25.33
C LYS A 168 -11.83 2.47 -26.03
N LEU A 169 -11.00 1.46 -26.26
CA LEU A 169 -9.72 1.59 -26.95
C LEU A 169 -9.59 0.48 -27.98
N ALA A 170 -9.36 0.86 -29.25
CA ALA A 170 -9.19 -0.07 -30.37
C ALA A 170 -10.31 -1.13 -30.50
N GLY A 171 -11.54 -0.79 -30.11
CA GLY A 171 -12.70 -1.69 -30.16
C GLY A 171 -12.91 -2.56 -28.92
N GLU A 172 -12.05 -2.48 -27.91
CA GLU A 172 -12.18 -3.18 -26.63
C GLU A 172 -12.62 -2.24 -25.51
N GLU A 173 -13.41 -2.77 -24.56
CA GLU A 173 -13.84 -2.05 -23.35
C GLU A 173 -12.89 -2.36 -22.19
N TYR A 174 -12.44 -1.31 -21.50
CA TYR A 174 -11.57 -1.39 -20.33
C TYR A 174 -12.16 -0.60 -19.17
N LYS A 175 -11.91 -1.07 -17.95
CA LYS A 175 -12.12 -0.31 -16.71
C LYS A 175 -10.93 0.62 -16.48
N LEU A 176 -11.21 1.88 -16.14
CA LEU A 176 -10.23 2.94 -15.90
C LEU A 176 -10.05 3.17 -14.40
N GLN A 177 -8.81 3.08 -13.93
CA GLN A 177 -8.40 3.50 -12.59
C GLN A 177 -7.50 4.73 -12.69
N LEU A 178 -7.82 5.77 -11.92
CA LEU A 178 -6.97 6.92 -11.72
C LEU A 178 -6.22 6.80 -10.38
N SER A 179 -4.95 7.18 -10.40
CA SER A 179 -4.09 7.25 -9.22
C SER A 179 -3.55 8.67 -9.09
N CYS A 180 -3.43 9.15 -7.85
CA CYS A 180 -2.74 10.40 -7.54
C CYS A 180 -1.48 10.09 -6.73
N PHE A 181 -0.35 10.69 -7.13
CA PHE A 181 0.91 10.60 -6.42
C PHE A 181 1.05 11.76 -5.45
N LEU A 182 1.32 11.43 -4.19
CA LEU A 182 1.63 12.40 -3.15
C LEU A 182 3.14 12.40 -2.91
N ILE A 183 3.78 13.56 -2.99
CA ILE A 183 5.16 13.77 -2.55
C ILE A 183 5.10 14.66 -1.31
N ASN A 184 5.57 14.15 -0.17
CA ASN A 184 5.50 14.85 1.11
C ASN A 184 4.08 15.38 1.46
N GLY A 185 3.05 14.58 1.14
CA GLY A 185 1.65 14.94 1.37
C GLY A 185 1.03 15.89 0.34
N ILE A 186 1.80 16.35 -0.66
CA ILE A 186 1.32 17.24 -1.72
C ILE A 186 1.04 16.44 -2.99
N ALA A 187 -0.12 16.69 -3.62
CA ALA A 187 -0.47 16.08 -4.90
C ALA A 187 0.40 16.63 -6.04
N GLU A 188 1.25 15.78 -6.60
CA GLU A 188 2.25 16.17 -7.61
C GLU A 188 2.06 15.47 -8.96
N GLY A 189 1.23 14.43 -9.02
CA GLY A 189 1.05 13.68 -10.25
C GLY A 189 -0.23 12.89 -10.27
N VAL A 190 -0.69 12.60 -11.49
CA VAL A 190 -1.80 11.68 -11.76
C VAL A 190 -1.30 10.63 -12.74
N ALA A 191 -1.79 9.40 -12.61
CA ALA A 191 -1.62 8.36 -13.60
C ALA A 191 -2.94 7.62 -13.84
N ALA A 192 -3.04 7.00 -15.00
CA ALA A 192 -4.15 6.14 -15.34
C ALA A 192 -3.68 4.71 -15.63
N ARG A 193 -4.47 3.75 -15.15
CA ARG A 193 -4.36 2.34 -15.52
C ARG A 193 -5.66 1.85 -16.12
N ILE A 194 -5.55 0.97 -17.09
CA ILE A 194 -6.67 0.33 -17.75
C ILE A 194 -6.57 -1.18 -17.60
N GLY A 195 -7.69 -1.83 -17.32
CA GLY A 195 -7.74 -3.27 -17.11
C GLY A 195 -9.19 -3.76 -17.11
N PHE A 196 -9.45 -4.86 -16.41
CA PHE A 196 -10.77 -5.46 -16.27
C PHE A 196 -11.31 -5.23 -14.86
N ASP A 197 -12.06 -6.18 -14.30
CA ASP A 197 -12.71 -6.00 -12.99
C ASP A 197 -11.71 -5.75 -11.86
N VAL A 198 -10.60 -6.50 -11.82
CA VAL A 198 -9.51 -6.28 -10.85
C VAL A 198 -8.30 -5.66 -11.55
N ILE A 199 -7.98 -4.42 -11.19
CA ILE A 199 -6.76 -3.74 -11.65
C ILE A 199 -5.56 -4.25 -10.84
N GLY A 200 -4.60 -4.85 -11.53
CA GLY A 200 -3.40 -5.46 -10.94
C GLY A 200 -2.14 -5.25 -11.77
N ASN A 201 -1.11 -6.05 -11.54
CA ASN A 201 0.20 -5.88 -12.20
C ASN A 201 0.18 -5.98 -13.73
N ASN A 202 -0.74 -6.79 -14.26
CA ASN A 202 -0.87 -7.00 -15.70
C ASN A 202 -1.74 -5.93 -16.38
N SER A 203 -2.24 -4.94 -15.63
CA SER A 203 -2.99 -3.80 -16.17
C SER A 203 -2.06 -2.85 -16.91
N LYS A 204 -2.59 -2.17 -17.94
CA LYS A 204 -1.79 -1.32 -18.82
C LYS A 204 -1.79 0.12 -18.31
N PHE A 205 -0.65 0.80 -18.39
CA PHE A 205 -0.61 2.25 -18.20
C PHE A 205 -1.28 2.95 -19.37
N MET A 206 -2.11 3.94 -19.09
CA MET A 206 -2.70 4.81 -20.10
C MET A 206 -2.06 6.20 -19.99
N PRO A 207 -1.44 6.73 -21.07
CA PRO A 207 -0.98 8.11 -21.09
C PRO A 207 -2.13 9.08 -20.84
N ILE A 208 -1.89 10.05 -19.96
CA ILE A 208 -2.82 11.15 -19.72
C ILE A 208 -2.11 12.47 -20.02
N GLY A 209 -2.84 13.40 -20.63
CA GLY A 209 -2.39 14.76 -20.87
C GLY A 209 -3.49 15.72 -20.44
N PHE A 210 -3.09 16.84 -19.83
CA PHE A 210 -3.98 17.96 -19.60
C PHE A 210 -3.94 18.84 -20.85
N LEU A 211 -5.11 19.25 -21.33
CA LEU A 211 -5.26 20.25 -22.38
C LEU A 211 -5.35 21.64 -21.77
#